data_AF-A0A7X3G8Q0-F1
#
_entry.id   AF-A0A7X3G8Q0-F1
#
_cell.length_a   1.000
_cell.length_b   1.000
_cell.length_c   1.000
_cell.angle_alpha   90.00
_cell.angle_beta   90.00
_cell.angle_gamma   90.00
#
_symmetry.space_group_name_H-M   'P 1'
#
loop_
_entity.id
_entity.type
_entity.pdbx_description
1 polymer ?
#
loop_
_entity_poly.entity_id
_entity_poly.type
_entity_poly.pdbx_seq_one_letter_code
_entity_poly.pdbx_strand_id
1 'polypeptide(L)'
;MTAQQENQVQIMETALERFQPRLEALQEAVQAFQEHHEDYQALRDFYGSEAWLKLHDNAGPGEACGVLSQDRLYDLIEDHNRLLGDLLELVSVMYSHS
;
A
#
# COMPACT_ATOMS: atom_id res chain seq x y z
N MET A 1 -18.99 -40.47 3.21
CA MET A 1 -19.07 -39.49 2.12
C MET A 1 -19.03 -40.24 0.80
N THR A 2 -19.63 -39.70 -0.26
CA THR A 2 -19.43 -40.22 -1.62
C THR A 2 -18.11 -39.68 -2.18
N ALA A 3 -17.53 -40.35 -3.18
CA ALA A 3 -16.29 -39.88 -3.84
C ALA A 3 -16.43 -38.45 -4.41
N GLN A 4 -17.63 -38.07 -4.83
CA GLN A 4 -17.92 -36.70 -5.29
C GLN A 4 -17.88 -35.68 -4.13
N GLN A 5 -18.39 -36.04 -2.96
CA GLN A 5 -18.31 -35.19 -1.76
C GLN A 5 -16.87 -35.05 -1.26
N GLU A 6 -16.08 -36.12 -1.28
CA GLU A 6 -14.65 -36.09 -0.93
C GLU A 6 -13.86 -35.16 -1.86
N ASN A 7 -14.13 -35.23 -3.17
CA ASN A 7 -13.49 -34.34 -4.14
C ASN A 7 -13.84 -32.86 -3.89
N GLN A 8 -15.10 -32.56 -3.61
CA GLN A 8 -15.54 -31.19 -3.33
C GLN A 8 -14.87 -30.62 -2.07
N VAL A 9 -14.77 -31.42 -1.00
CA VAL A 9 -14.08 -31.01 0.23
C VAL A 9 -12.60 -30.71 -0.06
N GLN A 10 -11.91 -31.59 -0.80
CA GLN A 10 -10.49 -31.36 -1.13
C GLN A 10 -10.26 -30.09 -1.95
N ILE A 11 -11.18 -29.72 -2.85
CA ILE A 11 -11.08 -28.46 -3.62
C ILE A 11 -11.19 -27.26 -2.69
N MET A 12 -12.11 -27.31 -1.71
CA MET A 12 -12.30 -26.22 -0.73
C MET A 12 -11.13 -26.13 0.26
N GLU A 13 -10.60 -27.25 0.76
CA GLU A 13 -9.40 -27.27 1.60
C GLU A 13 -8.22 -26.63 0.88
N THR A 14 -7.97 -27.03 -0.37
CA THR A 14 -6.92 -26.42 -1.21
C THR A 14 -7.16 -24.92 -1.45
N ALA A 15 -8.41 -24.47 -1.52
CA ALA A 15 -8.73 -23.05 -1.64
C ALA A 15 -8.45 -22.30 -0.33
N LEU A 16 -8.84 -22.88 0.81
CA LEU A 16 -8.61 -22.33 2.15
C LEU A 16 -7.11 -22.19 2.43
N GLU A 17 -6.33 -23.26 2.23
CA GLU A 17 -4.87 -23.28 2.43
C GLU A 17 -4.16 -22.22 1.57
N ARG A 18 -4.71 -21.90 0.39
CA ARG A 18 -4.17 -20.82 -0.46
C ARG A 18 -4.62 -19.45 0.00
N PHE A 19 -5.89 -19.27 0.35
CA PHE A 19 -6.43 -17.93 0.58
C PHE A 19 -6.12 -17.40 1.99
N GLN A 20 -6.26 -18.24 3.02
CA GLN A 20 -6.09 -17.83 4.41
C GLN A 20 -4.76 -17.10 4.70
N PRO A 21 -3.57 -17.63 4.34
CA PRO A 21 -2.33 -16.94 4.63
C PRO A 21 -2.17 -15.61 3.88
N ARG A 22 -2.84 -15.44 2.72
CA ARG A 22 -2.83 -14.17 1.96
C ARG A 22 -3.71 -13.12 2.62
N LEU A 23 -4.84 -13.55 3.19
CA LEU A 23 -5.70 -12.67 3.97
C LEU A 23 -4.97 -12.19 5.23
N GLU A 24 -4.33 -13.10 5.96
CA GLU A 24 -3.55 -12.79 7.16
C GLU A 24 -2.41 -11.80 6.83
N ALA A 25 -1.64 -12.07 5.77
CA ALA A 25 -0.57 -11.16 5.33
C ALA A 25 -1.09 -9.78 4.91
N LEU A 26 -2.26 -9.71 4.25
CA LEU A 26 -2.87 -8.42 3.89
C LEU A 26 -3.31 -7.65 5.14
N GLN A 27 -3.90 -8.34 6.14
CA GLN A 27 -4.29 -7.72 7.40
C GLN A 27 -3.08 -7.12 8.14
N GLU A 28 -1.99 -7.87 8.25
CA GLU A 28 -0.74 -7.39 8.84
C GLU A 28 -0.16 -6.18 8.08
N ALA A 29 -0.12 -6.25 6.75
CA ALA A 29 0.38 -5.17 5.92
C ALA A 29 -0.47 -3.89 6.03
N VAL A 30 -1.80 -4.03 6.07
CA VAL A 30 -2.72 -2.90 6.27
C VAL A 30 -2.52 -2.27 7.64
N GLN A 31 -2.38 -3.08 8.69
CA GLN A 31 -2.13 -2.56 10.05
C GLN A 31 -0.81 -1.78 10.10
N ALA A 32 0.29 -2.37 9.60
CA ALA A 32 1.59 -1.70 9.58
C ALA A 32 1.56 -0.40 8.75
N PHE A 33 0.86 -0.40 7.62
CA PHE A 33 0.69 0.80 6.79
C PHE A 33 -0.10 1.90 7.53
N GLN A 34 -1.15 1.54 8.28
CA GLN A 34 -1.93 2.47 9.08
C GLN A 34 -1.13 3.08 10.24
N GLU A 35 -0.32 2.27 10.93
CA GLU A 35 0.53 2.72 12.04
C GLU A 35 1.57 3.76 11.61
N HIS A 36 2.00 3.74 10.35
CA HIS A 36 2.99 4.67 9.78
C HIS A 36 2.39 5.72 8.83
N HIS A 37 1.07 5.81 8.71
CA HIS A 37 0.45 6.71 7.73
C HIS A 37 0.69 8.19 8.05
N GLU A 38 0.98 8.54 9.30
CA GLU A 38 1.37 9.92 9.68
C GLU A 38 2.69 10.37 9.00
N ASP A 39 3.62 9.44 8.74
CA ASP A 39 4.85 9.74 8.04
C ASP A 39 4.58 10.14 6.58
N TYR A 40 3.66 9.44 5.91
CA TYR A 40 3.22 9.82 4.56
C TYR A 40 2.59 11.21 4.55
N GLN A 41 1.74 11.54 5.52
CA GLN A 41 1.12 12.86 5.64
C GLN A 41 2.18 13.96 5.77
N ALA A 42 3.16 13.75 6.66
CA ALA A 42 4.27 14.69 6.83
C ALA A 42 5.08 14.89 5.54
N LEU A 43 5.38 13.81 4.81
CA LEU A 43 6.11 13.87 3.53
C LEU A 43 5.29 14.58 2.45
N ARG A 44 3.99 14.32 2.39
CA ARG A 44 3.06 14.92 1.44
C ARG A 44 2.90 16.43 1.66
N ASP A 45 2.82 16.85 2.91
CA ASP A 45 2.73 18.25 3.33
C ASP A 45 4.05 18.98 3.13
N PHE A 46 5.18 18.28 3.35
CA PHE A 46 6.51 18.84 3.12
C PHE A 46 6.75 19.13 1.63
N TYR A 47 6.42 18.19 0.74
CA TYR A 47 6.65 18.34 -0.70
C TYR A 47 5.95 19.58 -1.29
N GLY A 48 6.72 20.51 -1.84
CA GLY A 48 6.20 21.77 -2.41
C GLY A 48 5.88 22.86 -1.39
N SER A 49 6.09 22.63 -0.09
CA SER A 49 6.00 23.68 0.94
C SER A 49 7.09 24.75 0.77
N GLU A 50 6.89 25.92 1.38
CA GLU A 50 7.94 26.95 1.41
C GLU A 50 9.24 26.45 2.04
N ALA A 51 9.16 25.59 3.06
CA ALA A 51 10.32 25.01 3.72
C ALA A 51 11.09 24.11 2.76
N TRP A 52 10.39 23.24 2.04
CA TRP A 52 10.97 22.39 1.02
C TRP A 52 11.60 23.20 -0.11
N LEU A 53 10.91 24.22 -0.63
CA LEU A 53 11.45 25.10 -1.68
C LEU A 53 12.74 25.79 -1.24
N LYS A 54 12.74 26.39 -0.04
CA LYS A 54 13.95 27.04 0.51
C LYS A 54 15.10 26.04 0.67
N LEU A 55 14.83 24.83 1.13
CA LEU A 55 15.88 23.81 1.31
C LEU A 55 16.36 23.28 -0.04
N HIS A 56 15.47 23.09 -1.00
CA HIS A 56 15.78 22.65 -2.37
C HIS A 56 16.65 23.67 -3.10
N ASP A 57 16.27 24.95 -3.07
CA ASP A 57 17.00 26.03 -3.76
C ASP A 57 18.39 26.30 -3.17
N ASN A 58 18.57 26.02 -1.87
CA ASN A 58 19.85 26.19 -1.17
C ASN A 58 20.70 24.91 -1.14
N ALA A 59 20.20 23.78 -1.64
CA ALA A 59 20.93 22.52 -1.65
C ALA A 59 22.14 22.63 -2.59
N GLY A 60 23.35 22.39 -2.05
CA GLY A 60 24.57 22.42 -2.84
C GLY A 60 24.66 21.25 -3.82
N PRO A 61 25.39 21.38 -4.95
CA PRO A 61 25.66 20.25 -5.84
C PRO A 61 26.40 19.14 -5.06
N GLY A 62 25.71 18.03 -4.80
CA GLY A 62 26.25 16.86 -4.09
C GLY A 62 25.58 16.55 -2.74
N GLU A 63 24.74 17.44 -2.21
CA GLU A 63 23.88 17.14 -1.05
C GLU A 63 22.65 16.37 -1.53
N ALA A 64 22.82 15.09 -1.84
CA ALA A 64 21.73 14.21 -2.27
C ALA A 64 20.83 13.85 -1.09
N CYS A 65 20.09 14.83 -0.57
CA CYS A 65 19.02 14.58 0.38
C CYS A 65 17.82 14.08 -0.43
N GLY A 66 17.51 12.78 -0.34
CA GLY A 66 16.47 12.16 -1.18
C GLY A 66 15.09 12.82 -1.06
N VAL A 67 14.76 13.44 0.08
CA VAL A 67 13.48 14.17 0.26
C VAL A 67 13.47 15.56 -0.40
N LEU A 68 14.64 16.09 -0.77
CA LEU A 68 14.75 17.34 -1.51
C LEU A 68 14.80 17.11 -3.02
N SER A 69 14.87 15.85 -3.50
CA SER A 69 14.71 15.59 -4.93
C SER A 69 13.24 15.73 -5.33
N GLN A 70 13.00 16.33 -6.50
CA GLN A 70 11.65 16.47 -7.05
C GLN A 70 11.02 15.09 -7.32
N ASP A 71 11.79 14.20 -7.93
CA ASP A 71 11.30 12.90 -8.40
C ASP A 71 10.89 11.99 -7.25
N ARG A 72 11.66 11.92 -6.16
CA ARG A 72 11.42 10.88 -5.14
C ARG A 72 10.11 11.07 -4.38
N LEU A 73 9.79 12.30 -3.98
CA LEU A 73 8.53 12.57 -3.30
C LEU A 73 7.36 12.59 -4.28
N TYR A 74 7.59 12.98 -5.54
CA TYR A 74 6.60 12.86 -6.59
C TYR A 74 6.20 11.39 -6.83
N ASP A 75 7.18 10.51 -7.03
CA ASP A 75 6.98 9.07 -7.26
C ASP A 75 6.26 8.42 -6.08
N LEU A 76 6.64 8.78 -4.84
CA LEU A 76 5.96 8.32 -3.63
C LEU A 76 4.47 8.71 -3.62
N ILE A 77 4.15 9.95 -3.99
CA ILE A 77 2.76 10.44 -4.04
C ILE A 77 1.99 9.71 -5.13
N GLU A 78 2.60 9.46 -6.29
CA GLU A 78 1.99 8.70 -7.38
C GLU A 78 1.69 7.25 -6.96
N ASP A 79 2.68 6.56 -6.38
CA ASP A 79 2.52 5.18 -5.90
C ASP A 79 1.43 5.09 -4.82
N HIS A 80 1.39 6.04 -3.89
CA HIS A 80 0.32 6.13 -2.90
C HIS A 80 -1.06 6.28 -3.55
N ASN A 81 -1.20 7.16 -4.54
CA ASN A 81 -2.47 7.38 -5.24
C ASN A 81 -2.91 6.15 -6.07
N ARG A 82 -1.95 5.43 -6.66
CA ARG A 82 -2.21 4.17 -7.37
C ARG A 82 -2.74 3.11 -6.40
N LEU A 83 -2.08 2.95 -5.26
CA LEU A 83 -2.51 2.03 -4.19
C LEU A 83 -3.92 2.38 -3.68
N LEU A 84 -4.24 3.67 -3.52
CA LEU A 84 -5.60 4.09 -3.14
C LEU A 84 -6.65 3.59 -4.15
N GLY A 85 -6.37 3.66 -5.44
CA GLY A 85 -7.23 3.12 -6.49
C GLY A 85 -7.44 1.61 -6.35
N ASP A 86 -6.35 0.87 -6.19
CA ASP A 86 -6.38 -0.59 -6.03
C ASP A 86 -7.19 -1.02 -4.78
N LEU A 87 -7.02 -0.29 -3.67
CA LEU A 87 -7.76 -0.54 -2.43
C LEU A 87 -9.25 -0.25 -2.57
N LEU A 88 -9.64 0.82 -3.26
CA LEU A 88 -11.05 1.13 -3.51
C LEU A 88 -11.73 0.06 -4.37
N GLU A 89 -11.05 -0.43 -5.41
CA GLU A 89 -11.54 -1.54 -6.21
C GLU A 89 -11.68 -2.82 -5.38
N LEU A 90 -10.65 -3.17 -4.58
CA LEU A 90 -10.68 -4.34 -3.71
C LEU A 90 -11.83 -4.27 -2.69
N VAL A 91 -12.03 -3.14 -2.04
CA VAL A 91 -13.13 -2.93 -1.08
C VAL A 91 -14.48 -3.11 -1.76
N SER A 92 -14.66 -2.59 -2.97
CA SER A 92 -15.90 -2.78 -3.75
C SER A 92 -16.17 -4.26 -4.02
N VAL A 93 -15.14 -5.02 -4.44
CA VAL A 93 -15.25 -6.47 -4.67
C VAL A 93 -15.61 -7.20 -3.38
N MET A 94 -14.94 -6.90 -2.27
CA MET A 94 -15.23 -7.53 -0.97
C MET A 94 -16.65 -7.21 -0.48
N TYR A 95 -17.08 -5.96 -0.59
CA TYR A 95 -18.41 -5.53 -0.15
C TYR A 95 -19.53 -6.21 -0.95
N SER A 96 -19.33 -6.48 -2.24
CA SER A 96 -20.31 -7.21 -3.07
C SER A 96 -20.53 -8.67 -2.65
N HIS A 97 -19.64 -9.21 -1.80
CA HIS A 97 -19.70 -10.57 -1.25
C HIS A 97 -19.87 -10.59 0.29
N SER A 98 -20.17 -9.44 0.91
CA SER A 98 -20.45 -9.26 2.35
C SER A 98 -21.93 -9.44 2.65
#